data_AF-A0A925EPZ4-F1
#
_entry.id   AF-A0A925EPZ4-F1
#
_cell.length_a   1.000
_cell.length_b   1.000
_cell.length_c   1.000
_cell.angle_alpha   90.00
_cell.angle_beta   90.00
_cell.angle_gamma   90.00
#
_symmetry.space_group_name_H-M   'P 1'
#
loop_
_entity.id
_entity.type
_entity.pdbx_description
1 polymer ?
#
loop_
_entity_poly.entity_id
_entity_poly.type
_entity_poly.pdbx_seq_one_letter_code
_entity_poly.pdbx_strand_id
1 'polypeptide(L)'
;MRRFFQSQKFIPILFSLLTILAYGLLLPKTGFYWDDWPFAWIAKFLGPSEFVPAFAPFRPFLGPIFYFTTSLVPPVPLYWQVFALVIRCIIGITAWWTFKQIWPERPRTALIASLFILIFPGYSQHWVALTHINQELIPFIFYLLSFGFTFKALRSEKPTTYIILALLLQICGIFPTEYFFGLEGLRFLFLFFFFQGNLIERFTKTLKTWWPYLIIWILNAAWLIYYYKFGPYNSYEVTAAQSLTTLTFIRAVLDALWKAGFYIWIQVLVLTFKSLPAPASLLTLSLILLSFALLAFYLKNTSQPENDKEKTFPISLIIIGIIGILLGRLPSLAAGLPLTLQSSFDRFMVSMMIGASLFLLGIIELLFKDNRIRNYVFALVIALGIGQQFFNANIFRRDWEKQRDIYWQMTWRIPA
;
A
#
# COMPACT_ATOMS: atom_id res chain seq x y z
N MET A 1 -14.94 10.14 -28.77
CA MET A 1 -13.79 9.86 -27.90
C MET A 1 -13.88 10.49 -26.50
N ARG A 2 -14.05 11.81 -26.31
CA ARG A 2 -14.07 12.44 -24.97
C ARG A 2 -15.11 11.88 -23.98
N ARG A 3 -16.37 11.64 -24.41
CA ARG A 3 -17.41 11.03 -23.56
C ARG A 3 -17.10 9.58 -23.13
N PHE A 4 -16.29 8.86 -23.90
CA PHE A 4 -15.92 7.47 -23.60
C PHE A 4 -14.90 7.41 -22.45
N PHE A 5 -13.85 8.24 -22.50
CA PHE A 5 -12.82 8.33 -21.46
C PHE A 5 -13.33 8.92 -20.13
N GLN A 6 -14.44 9.66 -20.14
CA GLN A 6 -15.08 10.23 -18.95
C GLN A 6 -16.01 9.25 -18.23
N SER A 7 -16.30 8.08 -18.82
CA SER A 7 -17.14 7.08 -18.18
C SER A 7 -16.43 6.48 -16.97
N GLN A 8 -17.12 6.41 -15.82
CA GLN A 8 -16.60 5.70 -14.64
C GLN A 8 -16.27 4.23 -14.93
N LYS A 9 -16.84 3.66 -16.01
CA LYS A 9 -16.53 2.30 -16.49
C LYS A 9 -15.10 2.14 -17.02
N PHE A 10 -14.42 3.23 -17.39
CA PHE A 10 -13.05 3.20 -17.90
C PHE A 10 -11.99 3.16 -16.78
N ILE A 11 -12.34 3.56 -15.56
CA ILE A 11 -11.38 3.65 -14.44
C ILE A 11 -10.77 2.28 -14.09
N PRO A 12 -11.53 1.17 -14.01
CA PRO A 12 -10.93 -0.16 -13.82
C PRO A 12 -9.95 -0.54 -14.94
N ILE A 13 -10.27 -0.20 -16.20
CA ILE A 13 -9.38 -0.46 -17.35
C ILE A 13 -8.07 0.32 -17.21
N LEU A 14 -8.15 1.60 -16.81
CA LEU A 14 -6.96 2.40 -16.53
C LEU A 14 -6.11 1.76 -15.43
N PHE A 15 -6.71 1.36 -14.30
CA PHE A 15 -5.97 0.69 -13.24
C PHE A 15 -5.33 -0.62 -13.71
N SER A 16 -6.03 -1.45 -14.47
CA SER A 16 -5.46 -2.68 -15.01
C SER A 16 -4.28 -2.40 -15.94
N LEU A 17 -4.42 -1.44 -16.86
CA LEU A 17 -3.35 -1.04 -17.76
C LEU A 17 -2.11 -0.56 -17.00
N LEU A 18 -2.27 0.36 -16.05
CA LEU A 18 -1.15 0.90 -15.30
C LEU A 18 -0.52 -0.15 -14.37
N THR A 19 -1.32 -1.07 -13.84
CA THR A 19 -0.80 -2.21 -13.06
C THR A 19 0.08 -3.11 -13.94
N ILE A 20 -0.35 -3.41 -15.17
CA ILE A 20 0.45 -4.20 -16.12
C ILE A 20 1.74 -3.46 -16.48
N LEU A 21 1.68 -2.16 -16.78
CA LEU A 21 2.85 -1.36 -17.13
C LEU A 21 3.87 -1.29 -15.98
N ALA A 22 3.40 -1.12 -14.73
CA ALA A 22 4.28 -0.98 -13.57
C ALA A 22 4.86 -2.31 -13.08
N TYR A 23 4.06 -3.38 -13.08
CA TYR A 23 4.39 -4.61 -12.37
C TYR A 23 4.46 -5.86 -13.26
N GLY A 24 3.79 -5.84 -14.42
CA GLY A 24 3.55 -7.03 -15.25
C GLY A 24 4.58 -7.31 -16.34
N LEU A 25 5.35 -6.31 -16.79
CA LEU A 25 6.20 -6.42 -17.98
C LEU A 25 7.29 -7.50 -17.90
N LEU A 26 7.84 -7.75 -16.69
CA LEU A 26 8.89 -8.74 -16.46
C LEU A 26 8.41 -9.98 -15.69
N LEU A 27 7.10 -10.09 -15.48
CA LEU A 27 6.47 -11.13 -14.65
C LEU A 27 6.88 -12.57 -15.04
N PRO A 28 6.96 -12.95 -16.34
CA PRO A 28 7.39 -14.30 -16.72
C PRO A 28 8.85 -14.63 -16.40
N LYS A 29 9.65 -13.62 -16.04
CA LYS A 29 11.08 -13.76 -15.70
C LYS A 29 11.35 -13.55 -14.21
N THR A 30 10.31 -13.49 -13.37
CA THR A 30 10.44 -13.47 -11.91
C THR A 30 10.04 -14.81 -11.31
N GLY A 31 10.34 -15.03 -10.03
CA GLY A 31 10.15 -16.32 -9.36
C GLY A 31 9.68 -16.22 -7.92
N PHE A 32 10.14 -17.13 -7.07
CA PHE A 32 9.97 -17.05 -5.62
C PHE A 32 11.22 -16.44 -4.98
N TYR A 33 11.01 -15.69 -3.91
CA TYR A 33 12.05 -14.94 -3.24
C TYR A 33 11.89 -15.04 -1.73
N TRP A 34 13.01 -15.12 -1.02
CA TRP A 34 13.05 -15.05 0.45
C TRP A 34 12.01 -15.99 1.10
N ASP A 35 11.08 -15.42 1.88
CA ASP A 35 10.03 -16.14 2.62
C ASP A 35 9.03 -16.87 1.70
N ASP A 36 8.98 -16.56 0.39
CA ASP A 36 8.13 -17.32 -0.54
C ASP A 36 8.56 -18.79 -0.61
N TRP A 37 9.86 -19.09 -0.51
CA TRP A 37 10.39 -20.45 -0.63
C TRP A 37 9.88 -21.40 0.44
N PRO A 38 10.00 -21.11 1.76
CA PRO A 38 9.47 -22.00 2.79
C PRO A 38 7.95 -22.15 2.68
N PHE A 39 7.21 -21.11 2.33
CA PHE A 39 5.76 -21.21 2.15
C PHE A 39 5.38 -22.03 0.91
N ALA A 40 6.07 -21.85 -0.21
CA ALA A 40 5.87 -22.67 -1.41
C ALA A 40 6.18 -24.15 -1.13
N TRP A 41 7.20 -24.42 -0.32
CA TRP A 41 7.54 -25.77 0.13
C TRP A 41 6.42 -26.39 0.99
N ILE A 42 5.93 -25.67 2.00
CA ILE A 42 4.79 -26.12 2.84
C ILE A 42 3.58 -26.44 1.96
N ALA A 43 3.20 -25.50 1.08
CA ALA A 43 2.06 -25.69 0.17
C ALA A 43 2.24 -26.89 -0.76
N LYS A 44 3.48 -27.19 -1.20
CA LYS A 44 3.77 -28.27 -2.13
C LYS A 44 3.83 -29.65 -1.47
N PHE A 45 4.45 -29.74 -0.28
CA PHE A 45 4.80 -31.02 0.33
C PHE A 45 3.93 -31.40 1.54
N LEU A 46 3.48 -30.42 2.32
CA LEU A 46 2.60 -30.66 3.48
C LEU A 46 1.13 -30.38 3.16
N GLY A 47 0.90 -29.45 2.22
CA GLY A 47 -0.42 -29.05 1.75
C GLY A 47 -0.96 -27.80 2.46
N PRO A 48 -1.95 -27.12 1.85
CA PRO A 48 -2.48 -25.85 2.37
C PRO A 48 -2.97 -25.88 3.82
N SER A 49 -3.54 -27.01 4.28
CA SER A 49 -4.09 -27.15 5.64
C SER A 49 -3.05 -26.90 6.73
N GLU A 50 -1.76 -27.10 6.45
CA GLU A 50 -0.68 -26.93 7.41
C GLU A 50 -0.45 -25.46 7.80
N PHE A 51 -0.89 -24.49 6.99
CA PHE A 51 -0.71 -23.09 7.33
C PHE A 51 -1.47 -22.64 8.59
N VAL A 52 -2.61 -23.27 8.91
CA VAL A 52 -3.37 -22.93 10.12
C VAL A 52 -2.59 -23.30 11.38
N PRO A 53 -2.17 -24.57 11.60
CA PRO A 53 -1.34 -24.91 12.76
C PRO A 53 0.05 -24.27 12.71
N ALA A 54 0.66 -24.08 11.54
CA ALA A 54 1.97 -23.42 11.44
C ALA A 54 1.95 -21.95 11.89
N PHE A 55 0.87 -21.23 11.59
CA PHE A 55 0.70 -19.84 12.03
C PHE A 55 -0.04 -19.69 13.36
N ALA A 56 -0.67 -20.72 13.93
CA ALA A 56 -1.37 -20.61 15.20
C ALA A 56 -0.48 -20.08 16.36
N PRO A 57 0.79 -20.53 16.51
CA PRO A 57 1.69 -20.01 17.52
C PRO A 57 2.25 -18.64 17.18
N PHE A 58 2.14 -18.22 15.90
CA PHE A 58 2.57 -17.05 15.11
C PHE A 58 1.70 -15.78 15.03
N ARG A 59 0.67 -15.96 14.23
CA ARG A 59 -0.24 -14.96 13.69
C ARG A 59 -1.47 -15.75 13.29
N PRO A 60 -2.31 -16.19 14.26
CA PRO A 60 -3.37 -17.16 13.98
C PRO A 60 -4.39 -16.66 12.95
N PHE A 61 -4.55 -15.34 12.81
CA PHE A 61 -5.42 -14.73 11.81
C PHE A 61 -4.81 -14.72 10.39
N LEU A 62 -3.52 -15.00 10.25
CA LEU A 62 -2.82 -15.07 8.97
C LEU A 62 -2.92 -16.48 8.34
N GLY A 63 -2.92 -17.53 9.17
CA GLY A 63 -3.04 -18.93 8.73
C GLY A 63 -4.23 -19.19 7.80
N PRO A 64 -5.46 -18.76 8.14
CA PRO A 64 -6.63 -18.90 7.27
C PRO A 64 -6.48 -18.21 5.90
N ILE A 65 -5.77 -17.08 5.83
CA ILE A 65 -5.52 -16.38 4.56
C ILE A 65 -4.61 -17.23 3.68
N PHE A 66 -3.49 -17.72 4.23
CA PHE A 66 -2.57 -18.62 3.52
C PHE A 66 -3.25 -19.92 3.11
N TYR A 67 -4.03 -20.54 4.01
CA TYR A 67 -4.80 -21.75 3.70
C TYR A 67 -5.69 -21.52 2.48
N PHE A 68 -6.47 -20.44 2.48
CA PHE A 68 -7.40 -20.15 1.39
C PHE A 68 -6.67 -19.90 0.07
N THR A 69 -5.65 -19.04 0.05
CA THR A 69 -4.96 -18.69 -1.20
C THR A 69 -4.15 -19.85 -1.76
N THR A 70 -3.47 -20.63 -0.92
CA THR A 70 -2.67 -21.78 -1.36
C THR A 70 -3.52 -22.99 -1.73
N SER A 71 -4.78 -23.06 -1.28
CA SER A 71 -5.77 -24.04 -1.76
C SER A 71 -6.26 -23.72 -3.18
N LEU A 72 -6.22 -22.45 -3.59
CA LEU A 72 -6.68 -21.99 -4.91
C LEU A 72 -5.54 -21.86 -5.92
N VAL A 73 -4.37 -21.42 -5.47
CA VAL A 73 -3.23 -21.11 -6.34
C VAL A 73 -2.10 -22.10 -6.05
N PRO A 74 -1.80 -23.03 -6.98
CA PRO A 74 -0.66 -23.94 -6.84
C PRO A 74 0.66 -23.18 -6.63
N PRO A 75 1.66 -23.77 -5.94
CA PRO A 75 2.96 -23.15 -5.68
C PRO A 75 3.85 -23.13 -6.94
N VAL A 76 3.36 -22.49 -8.01
CA VAL A 76 4.05 -22.25 -9.27
C VAL A 76 4.39 -20.76 -9.33
N PRO A 77 5.65 -20.36 -9.53
CA PRO A 77 6.04 -18.95 -9.41
C PRO A 77 5.22 -18.00 -10.29
N LEU A 78 5.05 -18.33 -11.57
CA LEU A 78 4.27 -17.52 -12.50
C LEU A 78 2.83 -17.26 -12.02
N TYR A 79 2.19 -18.25 -11.40
CA TYR A 79 0.80 -18.13 -10.95
C TYR A 79 0.67 -17.14 -9.79
N TRP A 80 1.61 -17.19 -8.84
CA TRP A 80 1.66 -16.24 -7.73
C TRP A 80 1.99 -14.83 -8.18
N GLN A 81 2.86 -14.68 -9.18
CA GLN A 81 3.18 -13.39 -9.76
C GLN A 81 1.96 -12.78 -10.50
N VAL A 82 1.20 -13.59 -11.26
CA VAL A 82 -0.07 -13.15 -11.87
C VAL A 82 -1.10 -12.81 -10.79
N PHE A 83 -1.18 -13.61 -9.73
CA PHE A 83 -2.08 -13.35 -8.62
C PHE A 83 -1.73 -12.03 -7.90
N ALA A 84 -0.44 -11.73 -7.72
CA ALA A 84 0.02 -10.45 -7.18
C ALA A 84 -0.47 -9.27 -8.02
N LEU A 85 -0.41 -9.40 -9.35
CA LEU A 85 -0.88 -8.39 -10.29
C LEU A 85 -2.39 -8.12 -10.13
N VAL A 86 -3.18 -9.18 -10.00
CA VAL A 86 -4.63 -9.08 -9.75
C VAL A 86 -4.90 -8.40 -8.41
N ILE A 87 -4.23 -8.83 -7.34
CA ILE A 87 -4.37 -8.24 -6.00
C ILE A 87 -3.98 -6.75 -6.01
N ARG A 88 -2.89 -6.38 -6.69
CA ARG A 88 -2.48 -4.98 -6.83
C ARG A 88 -3.53 -4.15 -7.58
N CYS A 89 -4.11 -4.67 -8.65
CA CYS A 89 -5.20 -4.00 -9.36
C CYS A 89 -6.44 -3.83 -8.46
N ILE A 90 -6.79 -4.85 -7.66
CA ILE A 90 -7.89 -4.79 -6.69
C ILE A 90 -7.64 -3.74 -5.61
N ILE A 91 -6.39 -3.56 -5.15
CA ILE A 91 -6.04 -2.47 -4.22
C ILE A 91 -6.37 -1.11 -4.85
N GLY A 92 -5.99 -0.86 -6.10
CA GLY A 92 -6.31 0.40 -6.80
C GLY A 92 -7.80 0.65 -6.92
N ILE A 93 -8.57 -0.37 -7.33
CA ILE A 93 -10.04 -0.28 -7.45
C ILE A 93 -10.69 -0.03 -6.09
N THR A 94 -10.25 -0.77 -5.06
CA THR A 94 -10.75 -0.64 -3.69
C THR A 94 -10.44 0.74 -3.12
N ALA A 95 -9.20 1.24 -3.29
CA ALA A 95 -8.81 2.58 -2.87
C ALA A 95 -9.69 3.65 -3.53
N TRP A 96 -9.96 3.51 -4.83
CA TRP A 96 -10.83 4.44 -5.56
C TRP A 96 -12.26 4.42 -5.06
N TRP A 97 -12.81 3.23 -4.84
CA TRP A 97 -14.14 3.10 -4.25
C TRP A 97 -14.20 3.72 -2.85
N THR A 98 -13.21 3.45 -2.00
CA THR A 98 -13.11 3.98 -0.63
C THR A 98 -13.02 5.51 -0.63
N PHE A 99 -12.13 6.11 -1.42
CA PHE A 99 -12.00 7.57 -1.47
C PHE A 99 -13.21 8.25 -2.09
N LYS A 100 -13.94 7.60 -3.00
CA LYS A 100 -15.26 8.08 -3.44
C LYS A 100 -16.30 8.07 -2.30
N GLN A 101 -16.21 7.13 -1.36
CA GLN A 101 -17.06 7.19 -0.17
C GLN A 101 -16.63 8.31 0.78
N ILE A 102 -15.33 8.57 0.92
CA ILE A 102 -14.82 9.63 1.80
C ILE A 102 -15.12 11.02 1.22
N TRP A 103 -14.88 11.22 -0.08
CA TRP A 103 -15.05 12.50 -0.78
C TRP A 103 -15.97 12.36 -2.00
N PRO A 104 -17.31 12.23 -1.81
CA PRO A 104 -18.25 12.02 -2.91
C PRO A 104 -18.25 13.15 -3.95
N GLU A 105 -18.03 14.39 -3.49
CA GLU A 105 -17.98 15.58 -4.35
C GLU A 105 -16.63 15.80 -5.05
N ARG A 106 -15.62 14.93 -4.79
CA ARG A 106 -14.25 15.07 -5.32
C ARG A 106 -13.74 13.80 -6.02
N PRO A 107 -14.37 13.37 -7.13
CA PRO A 107 -14.02 12.14 -7.83
C PRO A 107 -12.63 12.16 -8.48
N ARG A 108 -12.12 13.33 -8.90
CA ARG A 108 -10.76 13.49 -9.43
C ARG A 108 -9.75 13.32 -8.30
N THR A 109 -9.98 13.94 -7.15
CA THR A 109 -9.13 13.75 -5.97
C THR A 109 -9.08 12.27 -5.58
N ALA A 110 -10.23 11.59 -5.52
CA ALA A 110 -10.29 10.16 -5.25
C ALA A 110 -9.51 9.32 -6.28
N LEU A 111 -9.62 9.65 -7.58
CA LEU A 111 -8.86 8.97 -8.64
C LEU A 111 -7.35 9.15 -8.47
N ILE A 112 -6.86 10.38 -8.28
CA ILE A 112 -5.41 10.64 -8.16
C ILE A 112 -4.85 9.99 -6.88
N ALA A 113 -5.54 10.11 -5.74
CA ALA A 113 -5.13 9.44 -4.50
C ALA A 113 -4.98 7.93 -4.70
N SER A 114 -5.89 7.31 -5.45
CA SER A 114 -5.87 5.88 -5.74
C SER A 114 -4.77 5.49 -6.72
N LEU A 115 -4.47 6.33 -7.71
CA LEU A 115 -3.33 6.13 -8.61
C LEU A 115 -2.00 6.20 -7.85
N PHE A 116 -1.87 7.13 -6.90
CA PHE A 116 -0.69 7.20 -6.04
C PHE A 116 -0.52 5.96 -5.16
N ILE A 117 -1.61 5.45 -4.56
CA ILE A 117 -1.58 4.18 -3.81
C ILE A 117 -1.23 3.00 -4.73
N LEU A 118 -1.83 2.94 -5.92
CA LEU A 118 -1.63 1.83 -6.86
C LEU A 118 -0.16 1.67 -7.27
N ILE A 119 0.53 2.80 -7.49
CA ILE A 119 1.91 2.81 -8.01
C ILE A 119 2.89 3.34 -6.95
N PHE A 120 2.56 3.16 -5.68
CA PHE A 120 3.32 3.68 -4.58
C PHE A 120 4.78 3.19 -4.62
N PRO A 121 5.79 4.06 -4.86
CA PRO A 121 7.15 3.62 -5.19
C PRO A 121 7.93 3.09 -4.00
N GLY A 122 7.49 3.43 -2.78
CA GLY A 122 8.18 3.08 -1.54
C GLY A 122 8.08 1.61 -1.17
N TYR A 123 7.14 0.88 -1.76
CA TYR A 123 6.99 -0.56 -1.56
C TYR A 123 7.57 -1.31 -2.77
N SER A 124 8.74 -1.92 -2.60
CA SER A 124 9.45 -2.63 -3.68
C SER A 124 9.14 -4.12 -3.74
N GLN A 125 8.52 -4.69 -2.70
CA GLN A 125 8.43 -6.14 -2.50
C GLN A 125 7.24 -6.79 -3.21
N HIS A 126 6.72 -6.16 -4.27
CA HIS A 126 5.62 -6.73 -5.05
C HIS A 126 5.88 -8.15 -5.54
N TRP A 127 7.14 -8.45 -5.93
CA TRP A 127 7.53 -9.74 -6.50
C TRP A 127 7.79 -10.82 -5.45
N VAL A 128 7.86 -10.50 -4.16
CA VAL A 128 7.86 -11.50 -3.08
C VAL A 128 6.39 -11.87 -2.81
N ALA A 129 5.80 -12.45 -3.85
CA ALA A 129 4.36 -12.42 -4.11
C ALA A 129 3.60 -13.28 -3.11
N LEU A 130 4.06 -14.51 -2.88
CA LEU A 130 3.36 -15.47 -2.03
C LEU A 130 3.27 -14.93 -0.60
N THR A 131 4.38 -14.41 -0.08
CA THR A 131 4.46 -13.84 1.26
C THR A 131 3.57 -12.62 1.42
N HIS A 132 3.80 -11.57 0.62
CA HIS A 132 3.17 -10.28 0.91
C HIS A 132 1.73 -10.17 0.44
N ILE A 133 1.30 -10.95 -0.57
CA ILE A 133 -0.13 -11.03 -0.89
C ILE A 133 -0.91 -11.41 0.36
N ASN A 134 -0.46 -12.48 1.02
CA ASN A 134 -1.14 -13.04 2.19
C ASN A 134 -0.93 -12.19 3.44
N GLN A 135 0.30 -11.73 3.70
CA GLN A 135 0.65 -11.04 4.92
C GLN A 135 0.14 -9.59 4.99
N GLU A 136 0.16 -8.87 3.88
CA GLU A 136 -0.07 -7.41 3.89
C GLU A 136 -1.13 -6.97 2.90
N LEU A 137 -1.08 -7.43 1.64
CA LEU A 137 -1.89 -6.85 0.57
C LEU A 137 -3.37 -7.23 0.67
N ILE A 138 -3.70 -8.50 0.99
CA ILE A 138 -5.09 -8.92 1.24
C ILE A 138 -5.66 -8.23 2.51
N PRO A 139 -4.97 -8.24 3.67
CA PRO A 139 -5.41 -7.46 4.84
C PRO A 139 -5.57 -5.96 4.53
N PHE A 140 -4.70 -5.38 3.70
CA PHE A 140 -4.81 -3.98 3.29
C PHE A 140 -6.07 -3.71 2.47
N ILE A 141 -6.48 -4.62 1.57
CA ILE A 141 -7.76 -4.52 0.85
C ILE A 141 -8.93 -4.50 1.83
N PHE A 142 -8.97 -5.44 2.78
CA PHE A 142 -10.02 -5.47 3.80
C PHE A 142 -10.04 -4.17 4.61
N TYR A 143 -8.87 -3.67 4.99
CA TYR A 143 -8.81 -2.46 5.77
C TYR A 143 -9.26 -1.22 4.97
N LEU A 144 -8.87 -1.07 3.70
CA LEU A 144 -9.39 -0.02 2.83
C LEU A 144 -10.91 -0.10 2.66
N LEU A 145 -11.47 -1.30 2.46
CA LEU A 145 -12.92 -1.49 2.39
C LEU A 145 -13.60 -1.10 3.71
N SER A 146 -12.99 -1.43 4.86
CA SER A 146 -13.48 -1.03 6.18
C SER A 146 -13.65 0.50 6.26
N PHE A 147 -12.65 1.28 5.84
CA PHE A 147 -12.79 2.74 5.71
C PHE A 147 -13.95 3.12 4.78
N GLY A 148 -14.02 2.54 3.59
CA GLY A 148 -15.05 2.90 2.62
C GLY A 148 -16.47 2.64 3.15
N PHE A 149 -16.68 1.51 3.83
CA PHE A 149 -17.96 1.18 4.45
C PHE A 149 -18.30 2.07 5.66
N THR A 150 -17.31 2.53 6.44
CA THR A 150 -17.53 3.55 7.48
C THR A 150 -18.20 4.79 6.90
N PHE A 151 -17.69 5.32 5.78
CA PHE A 151 -18.26 6.52 5.16
C PHE A 151 -19.54 6.24 4.36
N LYS A 152 -19.70 5.03 3.83
CA LYS A 152 -20.96 4.61 3.20
C LYS A 152 -22.10 4.55 4.22
N ALA A 153 -21.82 4.10 5.45
CA ALA A 153 -22.81 4.04 6.52
C ALA A 153 -23.40 5.42 6.86
N LEU A 154 -22.58 6.49 6.80
CA LEU A 154 -22.99 7.86 7.14
C LEU A 154 -24.09 8.45 6.23
N ARG A 155 -24.29 7.87 5.04
CA ARG A 155 -25.28 8.34 4.05
C ARG A 155 -26.32 7.28 3.69
N SER A 156 -26.35 6.18 4.43
CA SER A 156 -27.24 5.06 4.17
C SER A 156 -28.50 5.14 5.03
N GLU A 157 -29.65 4.76 4.46
CA GLU A 157 -30.88 4.51 5.21
C GLU A 157 -30.74 3.33 6.19
N LYS A 158 -29.87 2.36 5.88
CA LYS A 158 -29.54 1.21 6.72
C LYS A 158 -28.06 1.28 7.15
N PRO A 159 -27.71 2.14 8.12
CA PRO A 159 -26.31 2.35 8.52
C PRO A 159 -25.72 1.12 9.21
N THR A 160 -26.51 0.40 10.01
CA THR A 160 -26.06 -0.74 10.83
C THR A 160 -25.40 -1.84 10.00
N THR A 161 -25.96 -2.19 8.84
CA THR A 161 -25.38 -3.21 7.94
C THR A 161 -23.97 -2.82 7.51
N TYR A 162 -23.77 -1.55 7.13
CA TYR A 162 -22.46 -1.07 6.68
C TYR A 162 -21.47 -0.90 7.84
N ILE A 163 -21.96 -0.57 9.05
CA ILE A 163 -21.12 -0.57 10.26
C ILE A 163 -20.62 -1.99 10.55
N ILE A 164 -21.51 -3.00 10.55
CA ILE A 164 -21.13 -4.40 10.79
C ILE A 164 -20.11 -4.86 9.74
N LEU A 165 -20.36 -4.59 8.46
CA LEU A 165 -19.41 -4.93 7.40
C LEU A 165 -18.05 -4.23 7.61
N ALA A 166 -18.05 -2.94 7.95
CA ALA A 166 -16.82 -2.21 8.23
C ALA A 166 -16.05 -2.78 9.42
N LEU A 167 -16.73 -3.22 10.49
CA LEU A 167 -16.11 -3.85 11.66
C LEU A 167 -15.50 -5.22 11.32
N LEU A 168 -16.23 -6.08 10.59
CA LEU A 168 -15.71 -7.38 10.16
C LEU A 168 -14.49 -7.23 9.26
N LEU A 169 -14.54 -6.30 8.31
CA LEU A 169 -13.41 -5.98 7.44
C LEU A 169 -12.23 -5.36 8.20
N GLN A 170 -12.49 -4.60 9.28
CA GLN A 170 -11.43 -4.10 10.15
C GLN A 170 -10.71 -5.26 10.84
N ILE A 171 -11.46 -6.23 11.38
CA ILE A 171 -10.89 -7.43 12.01
C ILE A 171 -9.98 -8.16 11.01
N CYS A 172 -10.49 -8.44 9.80
CA CYS A 172 -9.70 -9.07 8.74
C CYS A 172 -8.51 -8.24 8.25
N GLY A 173 -8.50 -6.93 8.51
CA GLY A 173 -7.43 -6.03 8.10
C GLY A 173 -6.29 -5.89 9.13
N ILE A 174 -6.61 -5.82 10.43
CA ILE A 174 -5.63 -5.43 11.46
C ILE A 174 -5.16 -6.58 12.36
N PHE A 175 -5.90 -7.69 12.43
CA PHE A 175 -5.49 -8.86 13.22
C PHE A 175 -4.45 -9.76 12.53
N PRO A 176 -4.42 -9.90 11.18
CA PRO A 176 -3.40 -10.72 10.53
C PRO A 176 -1.98 -10.15 10.61
N THR A 177 -1.85 -8.83 10.75
CA THR A 177 -0.55 -8.14 10.78
C THR A 177 -0.59 -6.86 11.62
N GLU A 178 0.46 -6.64 12.40
CA GLU A 178 0.67 -5.44 13.20
C GLU A 178 0.98 -4.18 12.35
N TYR A 179 1.24 -4.33 11.04
CA TYR A 179 1.69 -3.23 10.16
C TYR A 179 0.68 -2.08 10.11
N PHE A 180 -0.61 -2.40 10.12
CA PHE A 180 -1.68 -1.41 10.02
C PHE A 180 -2.19 -0.93 11.37
N PHE A 181 -1.59 -1.36 12.48
CA PHE A 181 -2.04 -1.01 13.83
C PHE A 181 -2.17 0.51 14.02
N GLY A 182 -1.16 1.30 13.65
CA GLY A 182 -1.20 2.75 13.84
C GLY A 182 -2.26 3.47 12.99
N LEU A 183 -2.72 2.87 11.90
CA LEU A 183 -3.54 3.55 10.90
C LEU A 183 -4.99 3.81 11.33
N GLU A 184 -5.45 3.28 12.46
CA GLU A 184 -6.80 3.58 12.95
C GLU A 184 -6.99 5.07 13.26
N GLY A 185 -5.91 5.77 13.62
CA GLY A 185 -5.92 7.23 13.76
C GLY A 185 -6.28 7.97 12.45
N LEU A 186 -6.04 7.38 11.28
CA LEU A 186 -6.51 7.96 10.02
C LEU A 186 -8.03 7.96 9.92
N ARG A 187 -8.73 6.99 10.51
CA ARG A 187 -10.20 6.93 10.47
C ARG A 187 -10.79 8.09 11.24
N PHE A 188 -10.23 8.34 12.42
CA PHE A 188 -10.54 9.52 13.21
C PHE A 188 -10.32 10.80 12.40
N LEU A 189 -9.17 10.96 11.75
CA LEU A 189 -8.88 12.18 10.97
C LEU A 189 -9.81 12.35 9.77
N PHE A 190 -10.08 11.30 8.99
CA PHE A 190 -11.02 11.38 7.88
C PHE A 190 -12.41 11.77 8.38
N LEU A 191 -12.90 11.19 9.47
CA LEU A 191 -14.19 11.53 10.07
C LEU A 191 -14.21 12.97 10.57
N PHE A 192 -13.13 13.42 11.21
CA PHE A 192 -12.98 14.78 11.71
C PHE A 192 -13.04 15.83 10.59
N PHE A 193 -12.39 15.58 9.46
CA PHE A 193 -12.45 16.46 8.28
C PHE A 193 -13.71 16.28 7.43
N PHE A 194 -14.44 15.18 7.60
CA PHE A 194 -15.72 14.95 6.94
C PHE A 194 -16.87 15.71 7.62
N PHE A 195 -16.92 15.71 8.96
CA PHE A 195 -17.97 16.45 9.67
C PHE A 195 -17.74 17.96 9.62
N GLN A 196 -18.83 18.69 9.37
CA GLN A 196 -18.90 20.14 9.40
C GLN A 196 -19.45 20.63 10.74
N GLY A 197 -19.09 21.86 11.14
CA GLY A 197 -19.49 22.49 12.41
C GLY A 197 -18.30 23.13 13.14
N ASN A 198 -18.55 23.59 14.37
CA ASN A 198 -17.46 24.09 15.23
C ASN A 198 -16.53 22.93 15.68
N LEU A 199 -15.39 23.28 16.29
CA LEU A 199 -14.37 22.30 16.67
C LEU A 199 -14.90 21.21 17.60
N ILE A 200 -15.73 21.59 18.59
CA ILE A 200 -16.29 20.68 19.60
C ILE A 200 -17.29 19.74 18.94
N GLU A 201 -18.22 20.25 18.13
CA GLU A 201 -19.21 19.45 17.41
C GLU A 201 -18.55 18.43 16.49
N ARG A 202 -17.52 18.84 15.74
CA ARG A 202 -16.76 17.94 14.86
C ARG A 202 -16.10 16.83 15.67
N PHE A 203 -15.43 17.18 16.77
CA PHE A 203 -14.78 16.21 17.64
C PHE A 203 -15.79 15.22 18.26
N THR A 204 -16.92 15.71 18.80
CA THR A 204 -17.96 14.87 19.40
C THR A 204 -18.59 13.92 18.38
N LYS A 205 -18.93 14.40 17.17
CA LYS A 205 -19.49 13.55 16.10
C LYS A 205 -18.49 12.50 15.63
N THR A 206 -17.22 12.90 15.51
CA THR A 206 -16.11 12.01 15.16
C THR A 206 -15.98 10.89 16.18
N LEU A 207 -15.89 11.23 17.48
CA LEU A 207 -15.71 10.25 18.54
C LEU A 207 -16.89 9.26 18.63
N LYS A 208 -18.13 9.75 18.54
CA LYS A 208 -19.34 8.90 18.53
C LYS A 208 -19.35 7.91 17.36
N THR A 209 -18.94 8.36 16.18
CA THR A 209 -18.89 7.52 14.97
C THR A 209 -17.72 6.54 15.01
N TRP A 210 -16.60 6.97 15.58
CA TRP A 210 -15.34 6.21 15.62
C TRP A 210 -15.34 5.11 16.68
N TRP A 211 -16.09 5.29 17.78
CA TRP A 211 -16.09 4.40 18.94
C TRP A 211 -16.23 2.90 18.63
N PRO A 212 -17.17 2.43 17.78
CA PRO A 212 -17.27 1.00 17.47
C PRO A 212 -15.98 0.42 16.87
N TYR A 213 -15.30 1.22 16.05
CA TYR A 213 -14.05 0.82 15.39
C TYR A 213 -12.85 0.90 16.33
N LEU A 214 -12.86 1.86 17.25
CA LEU A 214 -11.88 1.95 18.33
C LEU A 214 -11.94 0.72 19.23
N ILE A 215 -13.12 0.17 19.51
CA ILE A 215 -13.26 -1.09 20.27
C ILE A 215 -12.50 -2.24 19.58
N ILE A 216 -12.70 -2.43 18.27
CA ILE A 216 -11.98 -3.47 17.51
C ILE A 216 -10.47 -3.25 17.57
N TRP A 217 -10.02 -2.00 17.48
CA TRP A 217 -8.61 -1.66 17.60
C TRP A 217 -8.04 -1.95 19.00
N ILE A 218 -8.79 -1.63 20.07
CA ILE A 218 -8.42 -1.96 21.45
C ILE A 218 -8.35 -3.47 21.64
N LEU A 219 -9.29 -4.23 21.08
CA LEU A 219 -9.26 -5.70 21.11
C LEU A 219 -8.03 -6.25 20.38
N ASN A 220 -7.65 -5.67 19.24
CA ASN A 220 -6.42 -6.04 18.55
C ASN A 220 -5.18 -5.70 19.39
N ALA A 221 -5.16 -4.55 20.07
CA ALA A 221 -4.07 -4.18 20.97
C ALA A 221 -3.93 -5.17 22.14
N ALA A 222 -5.05 -5.54 22.77
CA ALA A 222 -5.09 -6.54 23.83
C ALA A 222 -4.62 -7.91 23.33
N TRP A 223 -5.05 -8.29 22.13
CA TRP A 223 -4.61 -9.51 21.44
C TRP A 223 -3.10 -9.52 21.21
N LEU A 224 -2.54 -8.44 20.64
CA LEU A 224 -1.11 -8.31 20.44
C LEU A 224 -0.34 -8.40 21.76
N ILE A 225 -0.78 -7.70 22.82
CA ILE A 225 -0.13 -7.76 24.14
C ILE A 225 -0.12 -9.18 24.69
N TYR A 226 -1.26 -9.87 24.65
CA TYR A 226 -1.36 -11.27 25.08
C TYR A 226 -0.35 -12.14 24.31
N TYR A 227 -0.34 -11.97 23.00
CA TYR A 227 0.48 -12.78 22.11
C TYR A 227 1.99 -12.53 22.25
N TYR A 228 2.43 -11.27 22.39
CA TYR A 228 3.84 -10.93 22.61
C TYR A 228 4.36 -11.32 24.00
N LYS A 229 3.50 -11.36 25.03
CA LYS A 229 3.92 -11.69 26.40
C LYS A 229 3.82 -13.18 26.75
N PHE A 230 2.83 -13.87 26.20
CA PHE A 230 2.49 -15.24 26.59
C PHE A 230 2.54 -16.24 25.43
N GLY A 231 2.63 -15.78 24.19
CA GLY A 231 2.83 -16.62 23.02
C GLY A 231 4.32 -16.94 22.78
N PRO A 232 4.63 -17.93 21.91
CA PRO A 232 6.00 -18.28 21.55
C PRO A 232 6.64 -17.29 20.54
N TYR A 233 6.09 -16.08 20.39
CA TYR A 233 6.59 -15.08 19.45
C TYR A 233 7.92 -14.49 19.92
N ASN A 234 9.01 -14.86 19.25
CA ASN A 234 10.33 -14.32 19.52
C ASN A 234 10.95 -13.73 18.23
N SER A 235 10.22 -12.84 17.56
CA SER A 235 10.67 -12.26 16.28
C SER A 235 11.34 -10.89 16.49
N TYR A 236 10.64 -9.93 17.09
CA TYR A 236 11.18 -8.61 17.42
C TYR A 236 10.62 -8.14 18.76
N GLU A 237 11.50 -7.89 19.72
CA GLU A 237 11.14 -7.25 20.97
C GLU A 237 10.83 -5.75 20.76
N VAL A 238 9.94 -5.20 21.59
CA VAL A 238 9.66 -3.76 21.61
C VAL A 238 10.83 -3.05 22.29
N THR A 239 11.84 -2.69 21.50
CA THR A 239 13.12 -2.15 21.98
C THR A 239 13.22 -0.61 21.94
N ALA A 240 12.33 0.04 21.18
CA ALA A 240 12.46 1.47 20.90
C ALA A 240 12.31 2.37 22.14
N ALA A 241 11.56 1.94 23.15
CA ALA A 241 11.36 2.71 24.38
C ALA A 241 12.65 2.90 25.21
N GLN A 242 13.66 2.04 25.02
CA GLN A 242 14.90 2.06 25.82
C GLN A 242 16.03 2.87 25.17
N SER A 243 15.92 3.27 23.89
CA SER A 243 17.03 3.84 23.11
C SER A 243 16.72 5.18 22.41
N LEU A 244 15.49 5.69 22.47
CA LEU A 244 15.08 6.91 21.78
C LEU A 244 15.34 8.17 22.62
N THR A 245 16.41 8.88 22.31
CA THR A 245 16.58 10.30 22.70
C THR A 245 15.63 11.20 21.89
N THR A 246 15.32 12.40 22.39
CA THR A 246 14.52 13.42 21.67
C THR A 246 15.10 13.72 20.28
N LEU A 247 16.43 13.81 20.17
CA LEU A 247 17.10 14.08 18.90
C LEU A 247 16.95 12.93 17.91
N THR A 248 17.11 11.68 18.35
CA THR A 248 16.92 10.50 17.49
C THR A 248 15.47 10.35 17.03
N PHE A 249 14.51 10.71 17.89
CA PHE A 249 13.10 10.72 17.52
C PHE A 249 12.78 11.76 16.44
N ILE A 250 13.24 13.01 16.61
CA ILE A 250 13.07 14.06 15.60
C ILE A 250 13.70 13.66 14.27
N ARG A 251 14.91 13.09 14.30
CA ARG A 251 15.57 12.56 13.08
C ARG A 251 14.74 11.48 12.41
N ALA A 252 14.18 10.53 13.18
CA ALA A 252 13.35 9.46 12.63
C ALA A 252 12.05 10.00 11.99
N VAL A 253 11.43 11.01 12.60
CA VAL A 253 10.25 11.71 12.04
C VAL A 253 10.59 12.41 10.73
N LEU A 254 11.66 13.21 10.71
CA LEU A 254 12.09 13.93 9.51
C LEU A 254 12.51 12.97 8.39
N ASP A 255 13.22 11.90 8.72
CA ASP A 255 13.63 10.86 7.77
C ASP A 255 12.42 10.15 7.16
N ALA A 256 11.40 9.82 7.97
CA ALA A 256 10.16 9.21 7.48
C ALA A 256 9.39 10.15 6.54
N LEU A 257 9.24 11.43 6.91
CA LEU A 257 8.57 12.42 6.07
C LEU A 257 9.32 12.67 4.75
N TRP A 258 10.64 12.78 4.81
CA TRP A 258 11.46 12.94 3.61
C TRP A 258 11.39 11.73 2.69
N LYS A 259 11.64 10.53 3.23
CA LYS A 259 11.68 9.30 2.45
C LYS A 259 10.31 8.97 1.86
N ALA A 260 9.30 8.80 2.71
CA ALA A 260 7.97 8.38 2.29
C ALA A 260 7.22 9.50 1.54
N GLY A 261 7.40 10.75 1.94
CA GLY A 261 6.70 11.89 1.33
C GLY A 261 7.26 12.34 -0.01
N PHE A 262 8.59 12.28 -0.20
CA PHE A 262 9.25 12.87 -1.38
C PHE A 262 10.21 11.94 -2.09
N TYR A 263 11.23 11.42 -1.38
CA TYR A 263 12.37 10.78 -2.03
C TYR A 263 11.98 9.55 -2.85
N ILE A 264 11.05 8.71 -2.36
CA ILE A 264 10.59 7.52 -3.10
C ILE A 264 10.03 7.85 -4.49
N TRP A 265 9.47 9.04 -4.69
CA TRP A 265 8.87 9.45 -5.96
C TRP A 265 9.90 9.89 -7.00
N ILE A 266 11.11 10.25 -6.58
CA ILE A 266 12.19 10.73 -7.46
C ILE A 266 13.37 9.77 -7.53
N GLN A 267 13.48 8.81 -6.59
CA GLN A 267 14.65 7.94 -6.45
C GLN A 267 14.98 7.16 -7.74
N VAL A 268 13.98 6.85 -8.57
CA VAL A 268 14.18 6.16 -9.86
C VAL A 268 15.14 6.91 -10.77
N LEU A 269 15.10 8.25 -10.75
CA LEU A 269 16.00 9.08 -11.55
C LEU A 269 17.43 8.91 -11.05
N VAL A 270 17.65 8.97 -9.74
CA VAL A 270 18.97 8.74 -9.13
C VAL A 270 19.53 7.35 -9.49
N LEU A 271 18.69 6.31 -9.40
CA LEU A 271 19.07 4.93 -9.69
C LEU A 271 19.41 4.72 -11.18
N THR A 272 18.60 5.26 -12.08
CA THR A 272 18.79 5.13 -13.52
C THR A 272 19.98 5.95 -14.02
N PHE A 273 20.17 7.19 -13.54
CA PHE A 273 21.32 8.00 -13.93
C PHE A 273 22.66 7.43 -13.44
N LYS A 274 22.69 6.77 -12.28
CA LYS A 274 23.89 6.06 -11.79
C LYS A 274 24.32 4.90 -12.71
N SER A 275 23.40 4.36 -13.49
CA SER A 275 23.63 3.21 -14.39
C SER A 275 23.11 3.48 -15.80
N LEU A 276 23.25 4.71 -16.29
CA LEU A 276 22.63 5.19 -17.53
C LEU A 276 22.94 4.34 -18.77
N PRO A 277 24.19 3.84 -18.98
CA PRO A 277 24.49 3.01 -20.15
C PRO A 277 23.80 1.63 -20.13
N ALA A 278 23.27 1.20 -18.97
CA ALA A 278 22.63 -0.09 -18.87
C ALA A 278 21.29 -0.09 -19.64
N PRO A 279 21.00 -1.12 -20.46
CA PRO A 279 19.74 -1.22 -21.19
C PRO A 279 18.50 -1.13 -20.29
N ALA A 280 18.58 -1.68 -19.07
CA ALA A 280 17.50 -1.58 -18.10
C ALA A 280 17.16 -0.13 -17.73
N SER A 281 18.16 0.73 -17.54
CA SER A 281 17.97 2.15 -17.22
C SER A 281 17.32 2.91 -18.38
N LEU A 282 17.76 2.65 -19.61
CA LEU A 282 17.15 3.24 -20.82
C LEU A 282 15.71 2.80 -21.01
N LEU A 283 15.39 1.51 -20.76
CA LEU A 283 14.03 0.99 -20.80
C LEU A 283 13.15 1.60 -19.71
N THR A 284 13.68 1.76 -18.48
CA THR A 284 12.98 2.45 -17.40
C THR A 284 12.63 3.88 -17.78
N LEU A 285 13.61 4.66 -18.29
CA LEU A 285 13.38 6.04 -18.73
C LEU A 285 12.40 6.12 -19.90
N SER A 286 12.48 5.20 -20.86
CA SER A 286 11.54 5.12 -21.98
C SER A 286 10.11 4.84 -21.50
N LEU A 287 9.96 3.93 -20.54
CA LEU A 287 8.66 3.62 -19.93
C LEU A 287 8.09 4.81 -19.16
N ILE A 288 8.93 5.57 -18.45
CA ILE A 288 8.53 6.81 -17.78
C ILE A 288 7.98 7.80 -18.81
N LEU A 289 8.70 8.03 -19.92
CA LEU A 289 8.28 8.96 -20.97
C LEU A 289 6.95 8.53 -21.64
N LEU A 290 6.82 7.25 -21.99
CA LEU A 290 5.60 6.70 -22.60
C LEU A 290 4.40 6.80 -21.64
N SER A 291 4.61 6.43 -20.37
CA SER A 291 3.56 6.49 -19.35
C SER A 291 3.15 7.93 -19.06
N PHE A 292 4.11 8.86 -19.02
CA PHE A 292 3.84 10.28 -18.88
C PHE A 292 2.99 10.82 -20.04
N ALA A 293 3.35 10.50 -21.29
CA ALA A 293 2.58 10.94 -22.45
C ALA A 293 1.14 10.40 -22.42
N LEU A 294 0.96 9.12 -22.09
CA LEU A 294 -0.35 8.48 -21.95
C LEU A 294 -1.19 9.13 -20.84
N LEU A 295 -0.60 9.31 -19.66
CA LEU A 295 -1.30 9.88 -18.50
C LEU A 295 -1.60 11.37 -18.67
N ALA A 296 -0.67 12.13 -19.22
CA ALA A 296 -0.88 13.55 -19.53
C ALA A 296 -2.02 13.72 -20.53
N PHE A 297 -2.06 12.88 -21.58
CA PHE A 297 -3.17 12.87 -22.54
C PHE A 297 -4.50 12.50 -21.87
N TYR A 298 -4.52 11.45 -21.04
CA TYR A 298 -5.73 11.02 -20.33
C TYR A 298 -6.23 12.10 -19.36
N LEU A 299 -5.39 12.58 -18.45
CA LEU A 299 -5.77 13.56 -17.43
C LEU A 299 -6.19 14.90 -18.06
N LYS A 300 -5.54 15.34 -19.15
CA LYS A 300 -5.94 16.55 -19.88
C LYS A 300 -7.36 16.45 -20.48
N ASN A 301 -7.78 15.27 -20.91
CA ASN A 301 -9.07 15.07 -21.58
C ASN A 301 -10.21 14.67 -20.63
N THR A 302 -9.89 14.16 -19.44
CA THR A 302 -10.88 13.64 -18.48
C THR A 302 -11.08 14.57 -17.28
N SER A 303 -10.14 15.49 -17.00
CA SER A 303 -10.28 16.40 -15.86
C SER A 303 -11.41 17.39 -16.06
N GLN A 304 -12.48 17.23 -15.28
CA GLN A 304 -13.41 18.32 -14.99
C GLN A 304 -12.84 19.13 -13.82
N PRO A 305 -12.93 20.47 -13.85
CA PRO A 305 -12.56 21.28 -12.69
C PRO A 305 -13.47 20.91 -11.52
N GLU A 306 -12.89 20.44 -10.42
CA GLU A 306 -13.61 20.34 -9.15
C GLU A 306 -13.86 21.76 -8.63
N ASN A 307 -14.96 21.96 -7.91
CA ASN A 307 -15.31 23.27 -7.37
C ASN A 307 -14.34 23.58 -6.21
N ASP A 308 -13.22 24.23 -6.51
CA ASP A 308 -12.09 24.57 -5.60
C ASP A 308 -12.45 25.63 -4.54
N LYS A 309 -13.74 25.78 -4.17
CA LYS A 309 -14.20 26.83 -3.23
C LYS A 309 -13.64 26.65 -1.81
N GLU A 310 -13.27 25.43 -1.41
CA GLU A 310 -12.70 25.15 -0.09
C GLU A 310 -11.17 25.17 -0.11
N LYS A 311 -10.58 26.34 0.16
CA LYS A 311 -9.11 26.51 0.29
C LYS A 311 -8.47 25.63 1.38
N THR A 312 -9.25 25.14 2.34
CA THR A 312 -8.79 24.30 3.45
C THR A 312 -8.62 22.83 3.08
N PHE A 313 -9.16 22.38 1.95
CA PHE A 313 -9.15 20.97 1.59
C PHE A 313 -7.73 20.41 1.32
N PRO A 314 -6.85 21.07 0.53
CA PRO A 314 -5.47 20.59 0.36
C PRO A 314 -4.69 20.50 1.68
N ILE A 315 -4.93 21.44 2.61
CA ILE A 315 -4.32 21.43 3.94
C ILE A 315 -4.78 20.21 4.74
N SER A 316 -6.06 19.83 4.64
CA SER A 316 -6.55 18.61 5.29
C SER A 316 -5.84 17.36 4.78
N LEU A 317 -5.60 17.24 3.46
CA LEU A 317 -4.84 16.14 2.87
C LEU A 317 -3.39 16.10 3.37
N ILE A 318 -2.73 17.27 3.49
CA ILE A 318 -1.37 17.37 4.04
C ILE A 318 -1.34 16.90 5.50
N ILE A 319 -2.29 17.35 6.34
CA ILE A 319 -2.36 16.98 7.77
C ILE A 319 -2.60 15.47 7.91
N ILE A 320 -3.60 14.93 7.20
CA ILE A 320 -3.89 13.50 7.16
C ILE A 320 -2.66 12.74 6.67
N GLY A 321 -1.97 13.27 5.67
CA GLY A 321 -0.79 12.66 5.07
C GLY A 321 0.39 12.57 6.02
N ILE A 322 0.75 13.68 6.68
CA ILE A 322 1.83 13.74 7.69
C ILE A 322 1.52 12.76 8.82
N ILE A 323 0.33 12.86 9.41
CA ILE A 323 -0.04 11.98 10.53
C ILE A 323 -0.09 10.52 10.06
N GLY A 324 -0.57 10.25 8.85
CA GLY A 324 -0.60 8.92 8.25
C GLY A 324 0.79 8.29 8.05
N ILE A 325 1.78 9.07 7.61
CA ILE A 325 3.17 8.58 7.51
C ILE A 325 3.69 8.19 8.90
N LEU A 326 3.47 9.04 9.90
CA LEU A 326 3.97 8.78 11.26
C LEU A 326 3.27 7.60 11.92
N LEU A 327 1.95 7.50 11.78
CA LEU A 327 1.15 6.37 12.27
C LEU A 327 1.51 5.06 11.56
N GLY A 328 1.76 5.10 10.24
CA GLY A 328 2.22 3.93 9.49
C GLY A 328 3.62 3.48 9.91
N ARG A 329 4.50 4.42 10.23
CA ARG A 329 5.86 4.14 10.71
C ARG A 329 5.88 3.56 12.13
N LEU A 330 4.88 3.87 12.95
CA LEU A 330 4.84 3.58 14.39
C LEU A 330 5.16 2.11 14.76
N PRO A 331 4.56 1.06 14.15
CA PRO A 331 4.88 -0.33 14.52
C PRO A 331 6.35 -0.68 14.27
N SER A 332 6.85 -0.34 13.07
CA SER A 332 8.25 -0.62 12.70
C SER A 332 9.27 0.22 13.49
N LEU A 333 8.89 1.44 13.91
CA LEU A 333 9.71 2.25 14.81
C LEU A 333 9.75 1.64 16.21
N ALA A 334 8.62 1.16 16.73
CA ALA A 334 8.52 0.52 18.05
C ALA A 334 9.37 -0.75 18.15
N ALA A 335 9.49 -1.49 17.04
CA ALA A 335 10.35 -2.67 16.92
C ALA A 335 11.84 -2.33 16.65
N GLY A 336 12.23 -1.05 16.63
CA GLY A 336 13.61 -0.64 16.38
C GLY A 336 14.10 -0.87 14.94
N LEU A 337 13.20 -1.10 14.00
CA LEU A 337 13.56 -1.49 12.63
C LEU A 337 13.88 -0.27 11.76
N PRO A 338 14.94 -0.30 10.94
CA PRO A 338 15.37 0.86 10.16
C PRO A 338 14.43 1.13 8.99
N LEU A 339 14.36 2.39 8.56
CA LEU A 339 13.64 2.81 7.35
C LEU A 339 14.63 2.91 6.18
N THR A 340 14.97 1.77 5.58
CA THR A 340 15.90 1.71 4.43
C THR A 340 15.14 1.34 3.16
N LEU A 341 15.48 2.02 2.07
CA LEU A 341 14.88 1.82 0.74
C LEU A 341 15.72 0.83 -0.05
N GLN A 342 15.11 0.15 -1.03
CA GLN A 342 15.81 -0.85 -1.87
C GLN A 342 16.42 -1.98 -1.02
N SER A 343 15.68 -2.40 0.01
CA SER A 343 16.11 -3.43 0.97
C SER A 343 14.88 -4.22 1.45
N SER A 344 15.12 -5.30 2.21
CA SER A 344 14.03 -6.06 2.84
C SER A 344 13.20 -5.24 3.85
N PHE A 345 13.68 -4.07 4.29
CA PHE A 345 12.96 -3.21 5.25
C PHE A 345 11.94 -2.27 4.58
N ASP A 346 11.99 -2.08 3.26
CA ASP A 346 11.02 -1.21 2.58
C ASP A 346 9.60 -1.80 2.52
N ARG A 347 9.40 -3.07 2.91
CA ARG A 347 8.06 -3.65 3.16
C ARG A 347 7.23 -2.82 4.12
N PHE A 348 7.86 -2.19 5.12
CA PHE A 348 7.16 -1.35 6.09
C PHE A 348 6.55 -0.09 5.46
N MET A 349 6.98 0.31 4.26
CA MET A 349 6.36 1.42 3.54
C MET A 349 4.91 1.14 3.15
N VAL A 350 4.46 -0.13 3.17
CA VAL A 350 3.04 -0.47 2.90
C VAL A 350 2.07 0.21 3.87
N SER A 351 2.43 0.34 5.15
CA SER A 351 1.60 1.02 6.15
C SER A 351 1.67 2.54 6.02
N MET A 352 2.74 3.11 5.46
CA MET A 352 2.85 4.55 5.19
C MET A 352 2.15 4.98 3.89
N MET A 353 1.73 4.03 3.05
CA MET A 353 1.24 4.25 1.69
C MET A 353 0.09 5.26 1.58
N ILE A 354 -0.93 5.14 2.45
CA ILE A 354 -2.08 6.06 2.46
C ILE A 354 -1.61 7.47 2.81
N GLY A 355 -0.86 7.62 3.90
CA GLY A 355 -0.37 8.91 4.37
C GLY A 355 0.53 9.60 3.34
N ALA A 356 1.51 8.88 2.81
CA ALA A 356 2.43 9.40 1.81
C ALA A 356 1.73 9.86 0.52
N SER A 357 0.75 9.07 0.05
CA SER A 357 -0.03 9.42 -1.14
C SER A 357 -0.85 10.70 -0.93
N LEU A 358 -1.53 10.82 0.22
CA LEU A 358 -2.35 12.01 0.51
C LEU A 358 -1.52 13.25 0.81
N PHE A 359 -0.36 13.07 1.45
CA PHE A 359 0.60 14.15 1.68
C PHE A 359 1.04 14.78 0.35
N LEU A 360 1.53 13.95 -0.58
CA LEU A 360 2.00 14.46 -1.88
C LEU A 360 0.85 15.05 -2.71
N LEU A 361 -0.33 14.42 -2.67
CA LEU A 361 -1.53 14.96 -3.33
C LEU A 361 -1.88 16.35 -2.81
N GLY A 362 -1.93 16.53 -1.49
CA GLY A 362 -2.24 17.81 -0.86
C GLY A 362 -1.21 18.89 -1.18
N ILE A 363 0.09 18.54 -1.22
CA ILE A 363 1.16 19.46 -1.62
C ILE A 363 0.98 19.91 -3.08
N ILE A 364 0.71 18.98 -4.01
CA ILE A 364 0.54 19.31 -5.43
C ILE A 364 -0.72 20.17 -5.64
N GLU A 365 -1.84 19.84 -5.00
CA GLU A 365 -3.07 20.63 -5.04
C GLU A 365 -2.86 22.05 -4.47
N LEU A 366 -2.04 22.20 -3.42
CA LEU A 366 -1.75 23.49 -2.81
C LEU A 366 -0.81 24.37 -3.66
N LEU A 367 0.25 23.77 -4.22
CA LEU A 367 1.29 24.48 -4.97
C LEU A 367 0.84 24.86 -6.39
N PHE A 368 0.11 23.99 -7.09
CA PHE A 368 -0.23 24.16 -8.51
C PHE A 368 -1.71 24.52 -8.70
N LYS A 369 -1.99 25.84 -8.69
CA LYS A 369 -3.35 26.37 -8.89
C LYS A 369 -3.86 26.18 -10.32
N ASP A 370 -2.98 26.19 -11.33
CA ASP A 370 -3.37 25.92 -12.71
C ASP A 370 -3.66 24.42 -12.90
N ASN A 371 -4.91 24.11 -13.25
CA ASN A 371 -5.39 22.76 -13.50
C ASN A 371 -4.57 22.00 -14.56
N ARG A 372 -4.06 22.68 -15.59
CA ARG A 372 -3.24 22.06 -16.64
C ARG A 372 -1.88 21.66 -16.09
N ILE A 373 -1.19 22.58 -15.44
CA ILE A 373 0.12 22.32 -14.82
C ILE A 373 -0.01 21.20 -13.79
N ARG A 374 -1.04 21.26 -12.94
CA ARG A 374 -1.34 20.24 -11.94
C ARG A 374 -1.50 18.84 -12.55
N ASN A 375 -2.21 18.72 -13.68
CA ASN A 375 -2.35 17.46 -14.40
C ASN A 375 -1.03 16.91 -14.95
N TYR A 376 -0.16 17.77 -15.48
CA TYR A 376 1.16 17.36 -15.92
C TYR A 376 2.03 16.90 -14.75
N VAL A 377 1.97 17.58 -13.61
CA VAL A 377 2.70 17.18 -12.39
C VAL A 377 2.19 15.83 -11.89
N PHE A 378 0.87 15.60 -11.81
CA PHE A 378 0.33 14.29 -11.46
C PHE A 378 0.76 13.19 -12.43
N ALA A 379 0.66 13.44 -13.74
CA ALA A 379 1.10 12.48 -14.75
C ALA A 379 2.58 12.13 -14.60
N LEU A 380 3.43 13.12 -14.32
CA LEU A 380 4.87 12.92 -14.12
C LEU A 380 5.15 12.07 -12.87
N VAL A 381 4.56 12.41 -11.73
CA VAL A 381 4.74 11.66 -10.48
C VAL A 381 4.31 10.21 -10.62
N ILE A 382 3.16 9.96 -11.25
CA ILE A 382 2.67 8.59 -11.50
C ILE A 382 3.62 7.86 -12.45
N ALA A 383 4.07 8.50 -13.52
CA ALA A 383 5.02 7.91 -14.48
C ALA A 383 6.36 7.55 -13.84
N LEU A 384 6.88 8.39 -12.94
CA LEU A 384 8.08 8.08 -12.15
C LEU A 384 7.87 6.85 -11.25
N GLY A 385 6.69 6.73 -10.63
CA GLY A 385 6.32 5.54 -9.87
C GLY A 385 6.29 4.27 -10.72
N ILE A 386 5.73 4.34 -11.94
CA ILE A 386 5.73 3.21 -12.89
C ILE A 386 7.16 2.81 -13.22
N GLY A 387 8.02 3.78 -13.50
CA GLY A 387 9.44 3.55 -13.74
C GLY A 387 10.14 2.89 -12.56
N GLN A 388 9.85 3.34 -11.33
CA GLN A 388 10.43 2.75 -10.12
C GLN A 388 10.06 1.27 -9.99
N GLN A 389 8.79 0.94 -10.23
CA GLN A 389 8.33 -0.45 -10.13
C GLN A 389 8.94 -1.31 -11.23
N PHE A 390 9.03 -0.83 -12.47
CA PHE A 390 9.73 -1.55 -13.52
C PHE A 390 11.23 -1.74 -13.21
N PHE A 391 11.89 -0.73 -12.62
CA PHE A 391 13.28 -0.84 -12.18
C PHE A 391 13.44 -1.94 -11.12
N ASN A 392 12.56 -1.96 -10.12
CA ASN A 392 12.52 -3.02 -9.10
C ASN A 392 12.28 -4.39 -9.74
N ALA A 393 11.35 -4.51 -10.69
CA ALA A 393 11.08 -5.75 -11.41
C ALA A 393 12.35 -6.34 -12.04
N ASN A 394 13.22 -5.50 -12.60
CA ASN A 394 14.49 -5.94 -13.17
C ASN A 394 15.50 -6.39 -12.10
N ILE A 395 15.47 -5.83 -10.89
CA ILE A 395 16.27 -6.34 -9.76
C ILE A 395 15.84 -7.77 -9.44
N PHE A 396 14.54 -8.00 -9.26
CA PHE A 396 13.99 -9.32 -8.97
C PHE A 396 14.20 -10.33 -10.13
N ARG A 397 14.11 -9.89 -11.38
CA ARG A 397 14.47 -10.71 -12.55
C ARG A 397 15.92 -11.21 -12.46
N ARG A 398 16.87 -10.31 -12.20
CA ARG A 398 18.29 -10.67 -12.09
C ARG A 398 18.55 -11.58 -10.90
N ASP A 399 17.87 -11.35 -9.79
CA ASP A 399 17.98 -12.20 -8.62
C ASP A 399 17.46 -13.61 -8.90
N TRP A 400 16.33 -13.73 -9.61
CA TRP A 400 15.79 -15.02 -10.02
C TRP A 400 16.72 -15.81 -10.94
N GLU A 401 17.34 -15.14 -11.92
CA GLU A 401 18.35 -15.76 -12.78
C GLU A 401 19.53 -16.31 -11.96
N LYS A 402 20.07 -15.49 -11.04
CA LYS A 402 21.16 -15.92 -10.15
C LYS A 402 20.77 -17.10 -9.25
N GLN A 403 19.58 -17.04 -8.64
CA GLN A 403 19.09 -18.12 -7.80
C GLN A 403 19.01 -19.43 -8.60
N ARG A 404 18.45 -19.39 -9.81
CA ARG A 404 18.37 -20.56 -10.69
C ARG A 404 19.74 -21.11 -11.05
N ASP A 405 20.70 -20.25 -11.36
CA ASP A 405 22.07 -20.66 -11.67
C ASP A 405 22.73 -21.36 -10.47
N ILE A 406 22.55 -20.82 -9.25
CA ILE A 406 23.07 -21.42 -8.01
C ILE A 406 22.46 -22.82 -7.80
N TYR A 407 21.13 -22.94 -7.85
CA TYR A 407 20.46 -24.22 -7.65
C TYR A 407 20.83 -25.24 -8.73
N TRP A 408 20.99 -24.81 -9.98
CA TRP A 408 21.49 -25.66 -11.06
C TRP A 408 22.88 -26.21 -10.71
N GLN A 409 23.82 -25.36 -10.31
CA GLN A 409 25.16 -25.82 -9.91
C GLN A 409 25.11 -26.77 -8.71
N MET A 410 24.22 -26.53 -7.74
CA MET A 410 24.04 -27.44 -6.59
C MET A 410 23.55 -28.82 -7.03
N THR A 411 22.54 -28.90 -7.90
CA THR A 411 22.02 -30.18 -8.40
C THR A 411 23.09 -31.00 -9.13
N TRP A 412 24.02 -30.36 -9.84
CA TRP A 412 25.07 -31.06 -10.57
C TRP A 412 26.31 -31.41 -9.73
N ARG A 413 26.58 -30.66 -8.66
CA ARG A 413 27.86 -30.73 -7.93
C ARG A 413 27.76 -31.28 -6.51
N ILE A 414 26.57 -31.30 -5.91
CA ILE A 414 26.37 -31.91 -4.60
C ILE A 414 26.26 -33.43 -4.80
N PRO A 415 27.15 -34.24 -4.19
CA PRO A 415 27.06 -35.70 -4.26
C PRO A 415 25.71 -36.18 -3.73
N ALA A 416 25.18 -37.25 -4.34
CA ALA A 416 23.90 -37.86 -4.00
C ALA A 416 23.87 -38.45 -2.59
#